data_AF-A0A651GIM6-F1
#
_entry.id   AF-A0A651GIM6-F1
#
_cell.length_a   1.000
_cell.length_b   1.000
_cell.length_c   1.000
_cell.angle_alpha   90.00
_cell.angle_beta   90.00
_cell.angle_gamma   90.00
#
_symmetry.space_group_name_H-M   'P 1'
#
loop_
_entity.id
_entity.type
_entity.pdbx_description
1 polymer ?
#
loop_
_entity_poly.entity_id
_entity_poly.type
_entity_poly.pdbx_seq_one_letter_code
_entity_poly.pdbx_strand_id
1 'polypeptide(L)'
;MENLAVLSLLAFLPILTIGVLMVGFRWPARDGMAVGFIVTAVVAWLVWDVEPIAIAASVIEGLGISLDILYIVFGALLLLATLNASGAMQSIRAGFTRISPDR
;
A
#
# COMPACT_ATOMS: atom_id res chain seq x y z
N MET A 1 24.29 -7.61 -19.63
CA MET A 1 22.83 -7.47 -19.79
C MET A 1 22.55 -6.00 -20.10
N GLU A 2 22.59 -5.59 -21.36
CA GLU A 2 22.41 -4.17 -21.74
C GLU A 2 21.19 -3.93 -22.63
N ASN A 3 20.38 -4.97 -22.87
CA ASN A 3 19.15 -4.81 -23.63
C ASN A 3 18.11 -4.10 -22.77
N LEU A 4 17.85 -2.85 -23.13
CA LEU A 4 16.93 -1.96 -22.44
C LEU A 4 15.53 -2.58 -22.27
N ALA A 5 15.06 -3.33 -23.28
CA ALA A 5 13.76 -4.00 -23.21
C ALA A 5 13.69 -5.05 -22.10
N VAL A 6 14.77 -5.80 -21.90
CA VAL A 6 14.85 -6.82 -20.84
C VAL A 6 14.88 -6.15 -19.47
N LEU A 7 15.67 -5.09 -19.30
CA LEU A 7 15.73 -4.33 -18.04
C LEU A 7 14.39 -3.67 -17.70
N SER A 8 13.68 -3.11 -18.69
CA SER A 8 12.34 -2.55 -18.49
C SER A 8 11.32 -3.60 -18.06
N LEU A 9 11.36 -4.80 -18.66
CA LEU A 9 10.49 -5.91 -18.27
C LEU A 9 10.77 -6.38 -16.84
N LEU A 10 12.05 -6.48 -16.46
CA LEU A 10 12.45 -6.85 -15.10
C LEU A 10 12.05 -5.81 -14.06
N ALA A 11 12.18 -4.52 -14.37
CA ALA A 11 11.71 -3.43 -13.50
C ALA A 11 10.18 -3.42 -13.33
N PHE A 12 9.44 -3.83 -14.37
CA PHE A 12 7.98 -3.93 -14.33
C PHE A 12 7.46 -5.20 -13.64
N LEU A 13 8.31 -6.22 -13.52
CA LEU A 13 7.93 -7.55 -13.04
C LEU A 13 7.24 -7.54 -11.67
N PRO A 14 7.69 -6.80 -10.63
CA PRO A 14 6.99 -6.76 -9.36
C PRO A 14 5.56 -6.22 -9.48
N ILE A 15 5.35 -5.17 -10.28
CA ILE A 15 4.03 -4.58 -10.50
C ILE A 15 3.13 -5.57 -11.23
N LEU A 16 3.65 -6.24 -12.26
CA LEU A 16 2.93 -7.27 -12.99
C LEU A 16 2.54 -8.43 -12.07
N THR A 17 3.44 -8.88 -11.19
CA THR A 17 3.14 -9.97 -10.24
C THR A 17 2.01 -9.60 -9.28
N ILE A 18 2.04 -8.39 -8.70
CA ILE A 18 0.97 -7.93 -7.81
C ILE A 18 -0.35 -7.81 -8.58
N GLY A 19 -0.34 -7.22 -9.77
CA GLY A 19 -1.52 -7.07 -10.62
C GLY A 19 -2.15 -8.41 -10.99
N VAL A 20 -1.34 -9.38 -11.41
CA VAL A 20 -1.83 -10.72 -11.78
C VAL A 20 -2.36 -11.48 -10.57
N LEU A 21 -1.68 -11.44 -9.42
CA LEU A 21 -2.14 -12.13 -8.21
C LEU A 21 -3.42 -11.52 -7.64
N MET A 22 -3.49 -10.19 -7.55
CA MET A 22 -4.64 -9.50 -6.96
C MET A 22 -5.84 -9.42 -7.89
N VAL A 23 -5.64 -9.12 -9.18
CA VAL A 23 -6.75 -8.96 -10.14
C VAL A 23 -7.11 -10.30 -10.78
N GLY A 24 -6.12 -11.07 -11.21
CA GLY A 24 -6.33 -12.35 -11.89
C GLY A 24 -6.74 -13.46 -10.92
N PHE A 25 -5.93 -13.69 -9.89
CA PHE A 25 -6.17 -14.76 -8.91
C PHE A 25 -7.01 -14.32 -7.70
N ARG A 26 -7.35 -13.02 -7.58
CA ARG A 26 -8.15 -12.46 -6.49
C ARG A 26 -7.56 -12.77 -5.10
N TRP A 27 -6.23 -12.85 -5.03
CA TRP A 27 -5.55 -13.07 -3.77
C TRP A 27 -5.73 -11.87 -2.83
N PRO A 28 -5.81 -12.12 -1.52
CA PRO A 28 -5.84 -11.04 -0.54
C PRO A 28 -4.60 -10.15 -0.70
N ALA A 29 -4.79 -8.84 -0.54
CA ALA A 29 -3.73 -7.85 -0.74
C ALA A 29 -2.48 -8.13 0.11
N ARG A 30 -2.67 -8.68 1.32
CA ARG A 30 -1.58 -9.10 2.21
C ARG A 30 -0.59 -10.03 1.52
N ASP A 31 -1.09 -11.09 0.90
CA ASP A 31 -0.27 -12.13 0.28
C ASP A 31 0.25 -11.66 -1.09
N GLY A 32 -0.57 -10.93 -1.86
CA GLY A 32 -0.14 -10.34 -3.13
C GLY A 32 1.03 -9.35 -2.97
N MET A 33 0.96 -8.47 -1.97
CA MET A 33 2.04 -7.53 -1.67
C MET A 33 3.30 -8.23 -1.15
N ALA A 34 3.16 -9.28 -0.32
CA ALA A 34 4.30 -10.05 0.17
C ALA A 34 5.07 -10.73 -0.98
N VAL A 35 4.36 -11.33 -1.94
CA VAL A 35 5.00 -11.91 -3.13
C VAL A 35 5.69 -10.83 -3.97
N GLY A 36 5.01 -9.69 -4.19
CA GLY A 36 5.61 -8.56 -4.89
C GLY A 36 6.90 -8.06 -4.24
N PHE A 37 6.95 -8.00 -2.91
CA PHE A 37 8.16 -7.67 -2.16
C PHE A 37 9.30 -8.67 -2.40
N ILE A 38 9.02 -9.97 -2.32
CA ILE A 38 10.02 -11.02 -2.58
C ILE A 38 10.57 -10.90 -4.00
N VAL A 39 9.70 -10.70 -4.98
CA VAL A 39 10.07 -10.51 -6.38
C VAL A 39 10.98 -9.29 -6.54
N THR A 40 10.62 -8.14 -5.96
CA THR A 40 11.47 -6.93 -5.98
C THR A 40 12.84 -7.19 -5.37
N ALA A 41 12.91 -7.84 -4.21
CA ALA A 41 14.19 -8.12 -3.54
C ALA A 41 15.09 -9.04 -4.36
N VAL A 42 14.52 -10.11 -4.94
CA VAL A 42 15.26 -11.04 -5.83
C VAL A 42 15.77 -10.33 -7.08
N VAL A 43 14.93 -9.51 -7.70
CA VAL A 43 15.28 -8.76 -8.91
C VAL A 43 16.35 -7.71 -8.61
N ALA A 44 16.22 -6.96 -7.51
CA ALA A 44 17.23 -5.98 -7.09
C ALA A 44 18.59 -6.62 -6.83
N TRP A 45 18.61 -7.80 -6.20
CA TRP A 45 19.85 -8.50 -5.91
C TRP A 45 20.49 -9.13 -7.15
N LEU A 46 19.72 -9.82 -8.00
CA LEU A 46 20.28 -10.59 -9.13
C LEU A 46 20.53 -9.76 -10.39
N VAL A 47 19.80 -8.68 -10.61
CA VAL A 47 19.87 -7.88 -11.85
C VAL A 47 20.68 -6.61 -11.67
N TRP A 48 20.53 -5.97 -10.51
CA TRP A 48 21.16 -4.69 -10.19
C TRP A 48 22.28 -4.80 -9.15
N ASP A 49 22.65 -6.03 -8.73
CA ASP A 49 23.72 -6.31 -7.77
C ASP A 49 23.63 -5.45 -6.50
N VAL A 50 22.39 -5.15 -6.06
CA VAL A 50 22.17 -4.35 -4.86
C VAL A 50 22.69 -5.11 -3.64
N GLU A 51 23.50 -4.44 -2.83
CA GLU A 51 24.10 -5.06 -1.65
C GLU A 51 23.02 -5.57 -0.69
N PRO A 52 23.13 -6.81 -0.15
CA PRO A 52 22.12 -7.36 0.75
C PRO A 52 21.86 -6.50 1.99
N ILE A 53 22.88 -5.76 2.46
CA ILE A 53 22.73 -4.82 3.57
C ILE A 53 21.79 -3.66 3.20
N ALA A 54 21.84 -3.17 1.96
CA ALA A 54 20.98 -2.09 1.48
C ALA A 54 19.53 -2.58 1.32
N ILE A 55 19.35 -3.82 0.85
CA ILE A 55 18.02 -4.46 0.82
C ILE A 55 17.46 -4.56 2.25
N ALA A 56 18.24 -5.06 3.21
CA ALA A 56 17.80 -5.14 4.60
C ALA A 56 17.49 -3.76 5.21
N ALA A 57 18.30 -2.74 4.91
CA ALA A 57 18.05 -1.37 5.33
C ALA A 57 16.72 -0.84 4.78
N SER A 58 16.41 -1.10 3.50
CA SER A 58 15.15 -0.69 2.87
C SER A 58 13.91 -1.33 3.53
N VAL A 59 14.05 -2.56 4.06
CA VAL A 59 12.97 -3.20 4.83
C VAL A 59 12.73 -2.46 6.14
N ILE A 60 13.79 -2.09 6.84
CA ILE A 60 13.70 -1.33 8.09
C ILE A 60 13.08 0.05 7.83
N GLU A 61 13.49 0.72 6.75
CA GLU A 61 12.89 1.98 6.32
C GLU A 61 11.39 1.81 6.03
N GLY A 62 11.01 0.74 5.31
CA GLY A 62 9.61 0.41 5.05
C GLY A 62 8.78 0.18 6.32
N LEU A 63 9.37 -0.39 7.37
CA LEU A 63 8.73 -0.47 8.68
C LEU A 63 8.53 0.91 9.32
N GLY A 64 9.50 1.81 9.18
CA GLY A 64 9.38 3.21 9.60
C GLY A 64 8.20 3.92 8.90
N ILE A 65 8.12 3.82 7.58
CA ILE A 65 6.99 4.36 6.79
C ILE A 65 5.66 3.77 7.26
N SER A 66 5.63 2.48 7.57
CA SER A 66 4.42 1.81 8.07
C SER A 66 3.97 2.35 9.44
N LEU A 67 4.91 2.70 10.33
CA LEU A 67 4.61 3.32 11.62
C LEU A 67 4.01 4.72 11.45
N ASP A 68 4.52 5.52 10.51
CA ASP A 68 3.98 6.85 10.21
C ASP A 68 2.52 6.76 9.74
N ILE A 69 2.23 5.82 8.84
CA ILE A 69 0.86 5.56 8.39
C ILE A 69 -0.01 5.12 9.57
N LEU A 70 0.48 4.20 10.41
CA LEU A 70 -0.27 3.72 11.57
C LEU A 70 -0.59 4.86 12.55
N TYR A 71 0.34 5.78 12.77
CA TYR A 71 0.13 6.96 13.61
C TYR A 71 -1.01 7.83 13.08
N ILE A 72 -1.03 8.11 11.77
CA ILE A 72 -2.09 8.89 11.11
C ILE A 72 -3.43 8.15 11.19
N VAL A 73 -3.45 6.86 10.84
CA VAL A 73 -4.66 6.04 10.84
C VAL A 73 -5.25 5.92 12.24
N PHE A 74 -4.41 5.74 13.26
CA PHE A 74 -4.86 5.68 14.66
C PHE A 74 -5.55 6.98 15.07
N GLY A 75 -4.95 8.14 14.76
CA GLY A 75 -5.57 9.44 15.02
C GLY A 75 -6.92 9.61 14.31
N ALA A 76 -7.01 9.21 13.04
CA ALA A 76 -8.24 9.26 12.27
C ALA A 76 -9.33 8.32 12.83
N LEU A 77 -8.97 7.11 13.24
CA LEU A 77 -9.89 6.15 13.84
C LEU A 77 -10.38 6.60 15.21
N LEU A 78 -9.51 7.18 16.03
CA LEU A 78 -9.89 7.77 17.32
C LEU A 78 -10.89 8.91 17.14
N LEU A 79 -10.62 9.81 16.18
CA LEU A 79 -11.53 10.88 15.84
C LEU A 79 -12.88 10.32 15.37
N LEU A 80 -12.87 9.35 14.45
CA LEU A 80 -14.08 8.71 13.95
C LEU A 80 -14.88 8.05 15.08
N ALA A 81 -14.23 7.31 15.97
CA ALA A 81 -14.85 6.69 17.13
C ALA A 81 -15.48 7.74 18.06
N THR A 82 -14.80 8.85 18.29
CA THR A 82 -15.28 9.97 19.12
C THR A 82 -16.50 10.65 18.49
N LEU A 83 -16.46 10.91 17.18
CA LEU A 83 -17.57 11.50 16.44
C LEU A 83 -18.79 10.57 16.36
N ASN A 84 -18.56 9.26 16.30
CA ASN A 84 -19.63 8.26 16.34
C ASN A 84 -20.25 8.16 17.74
N ALA A 85 -19.43 8.11 18.80
CA ALA A 85 -19.89 7.99 20.18
C ALA A 85 -20.65 9.24 20.67
N SER A 86 -20.24 10.42 20.22
CA SER A 86 -20.91 11.70 20.53
C SER A 86 -22.17 11.97 19.69
N GLY A 87 -22.45 11.13 18.69
CA GLY A 87 -23.55 11.36 17.73
C GLY A 87 -23.29 12.48 16.72
N ALA A 88 -22.12 13.12 16.75
CA ALA A 88 -21.73 14.18 15.82
C ALA A 88 -21.82 13.72 14.34
N MET A 89 -21.47 12.45 14.06
CA MET A 89 -21.62 11.90 12.71
C MET A 89 -23.07 11.90 12.21
N GLN A 90 -24.06 11.70 13.09
CA GLN A 90 -25.47 11.76 12.69
C GLN A 90 -25.91 13.20 12.41
N SER A 91 -25.46 14.16 13.22
CA SER A 91 -25.70 15.59 13.00
C SER A 91 -25.10 16.08 11.69
N ILE A 92 -23.87 15.66 11.37
CA ILE A 92 -23.20 15.97 10.09
C ILE A 92 -24.01 15.40 8.92
N ARG A 93 -24.42 14.13 8.99
CA ARG A 93 -25.25 13.50 7.96
C ARG A 93 -26.58 14.23 7.77
N ALA A 94 -27.27 14.58 8.86
CA ALA A 94 -28.54 15.31 8.79
C ALA A 94 -28.38 16.70 8.17
N GLY A 95 -27.26 17.39 8.44
CA GLY A 95 -26.91 18.66 7.79
C GLY A 95 -26.74 18.51 6.27
N PHE A 96 -26.00 17.49 5.83
CA PHE A 96 -25.85 17.20 4.40
C PHE A 96 -27.18 16.83 3.73
N THR A 97 -28.02 16.02 4.38
CA THR A 97 -29.35 15.68 3.85
C THR A 97 -30.26 16.90 3.75
N ARG A 98 -30.10 17.91 4.62
CA ARG A 98 -30.88 19.15 4.56
C ARG A 98 -30.46 20.08 3.42
N ILE A 99 -29.18 20.07 3.04
CA ILE A 99 -28.63 20.91 1.96
C ILE A 99 -28.81 20.22 0.60
N SER A 100 -28.83 18.88 0.56
CA SER A 100 -28.99 18.11 -0.66
C SER A 100 -30.31 18.48 -1.37
N PRO A 101 -30.27 19.01 -2.60
CA PRO A 101 -31.46 19.50 -3.31
C PRO A 101 -32.34 18.39 -3.88
N ASP A 102 -31.95 17.12 -3.74
CA ASP A 102 -32.62 15.99 -4.41
C ASP A 102 -33.75 15.39 -3.56
N ARG A 103 -34.46 16.29 -2.87
CA ARG A 103 -35.87 16.25 -2.46
C ARG A 103 -36.48 17.64 -2.56
#